data_AF-A0A3S9FLS0-F1
#
_entry.id   AF-A0A3S9FLS0-F1
#
_cell.length_a   1.000
_cell.length_b   1.000
_cell.length_c   1.000
_cell.angle_alpha   90.00
_cell.angle_beta   90.00
_cell.angle_gamma   90.00
#
_symmetry.space_group_name_H-M   'P 1'
#
loop_
_entity.id
_entity.type
_entity.pdbx_description
1 polymer ?
#
loop_
_entity_poly.entity_id
_entity_poly.type
_entity_poly.pdbx_seq_one_letter_code
_entity_poly.pdbx_strand_id
1 'polypeptide(L)'
;MLGKDAKWCRLGRKTNPGVTVMSKKKMSCRAVKKIGKTTRPKVTTDCETLSKMQLRQRYKHEANTHRNMLTREKSHGAVIHRDFRDFASFLRHVGSIPALGATLDRIDNADPEYGPGKVRWADKRTQNNNKSDTLIFYYSRTGFTYTVSQLAKLRGVAPSTIRKRKERGWSDDEIIEGRRAAPTSQQSERAQFHVAPQPSARTAPSRWARDIAFQRMAERYRDMREDGHPEEVMPSYEFLIEEFPEHFSSVTREQYERRFAKIWPEHRPHVIFANLPPAQQELIRKIDPAYVAAVNAKEDVKRMLKSKV
;
A
#
# COMPACT_ATOMS: atom_id res chain seq x y z
N MET A 1 69.35 -7.62 36.86
CA MET A 1 70.78 -7.85 36.56
C MET A 1 70.91 -8.11 35.07
N LEU A 2 71.67 -7.23 34.39
CA LEU A 2 72.53 -7.44 33.20
C LEU A 2 72.06 -8.52 32.20
N GLY A 3 71.67 -8.23 30.96
CA GLY A 3 72.17 -7.20 30.05
C GLY A 3 72.66 -7.88 28.77
N LYS A 4 72.41 -7.28 27.61
CA LYS A 4 73.41 -7.03 26.56
C LYS A 4 72.76 -6.46 25.30
N ASP A 5 73.27 -5.29 24.96
CA ASP A 5 73.02 -4.48 23.79
C ASP A 5 73.39 -5.16 22.47
N ALA A 6 72.67 -4.81 21.39
CA ALA A 6 73.25 -4.71 20.06
C ALA A 6 72.64 -3.50 19.33
N LYS A 7 73.54 -2.65 18.86
CA LYS A 7 73.36 -1.31 18.30
C LYS A 7 73.24 -1.34 16.76
N TRP A 8 72.90 -0.15 16.23
CA TRP A 8 73.15 0.42 14.88
C TRP A 8 72.05 0.20 13.82
N CYS A 9 71.27 1.21 13.42
CA CYS A 9 71.54 2.44 12.63
C CYS A 9 71.65 2.25 11.09
N ARG A 10 70.65 2.84 10.42
CA ARG A 10 70.70 3.77 9.28
C ARG A 10 70.77 3.28 7.81
N LEU A 11 69.80 3.85 7.08
CA LEU A 11 69.87 4.57 5.81
C LEU A 11 69.74 3.80 4.48
N GLY A 12 68.77 4.25 3.70
CA GLY A 12 68.68 3.97 2.26
C GLY A 12 67.44 4.56 1.59
N ARG A 13 67.28 5.90 1.61
CA ARG A 13 66.35 6.60 0.71
C ARG A 13 66.90 6.53 -0.72
N LYS A 14 66.09 6.12 -1.70
CA LYS A 14 66.18 6.66 -3.07
C LYS A 14 64.79 6.95 -3.62
N THR A 15 64.72 8.12 -4.24
CA THR A 15 63.57 8.86 -4.73
C THR A 15 63.11 8.38 -6.11
N ASN A 16 61.81 8.53 -6.34
CA ASN A 16 61.07 8.56 -7.62
C ASN A 16 61.75 9.45 -8.69
N PRO A 17 61.47 9.32 -10.01
CA PRO A 17 60.14 9.66 -10.55
C PRO A 17 59.67 8.89 -11.80
N GLY A 18 58.35 8.87 -12.04
CA GLY A 18 57.81 8.35 -13.29
C GLY A 18 56.29 8.22 -13.37
N VAL A 19 55.61 9.37 -13.42
CA VAL A 19 54.29 9.60 -14.06
C VAL A 19 53.03 8.93 -13.48
N THR A 20 52.18 9.84 -13.00
CA THR A 20 50.79 9.78 -12.56
C THR A 20 49.80 9.18 -13.58
N VAL A 21 48.93 8.27 -13.11
CA VAL A 21 47.52 8.22 -13.54
C VAL A 21 46.62 8.08 -12.31
N MET A 22 45.86 9.14 -12.04
CA MET A 22 44.85 9.17 -10.97
C MET A 22 43.63 8.35 -11.39
N SER A 23 43.27 7.32 -10.61
CA SER A 23 41.93 6.73 -10.63
C SER A 23 41.27 6.83 -9.26
N LYS A 24 40.05 7.34 -9.31
CA LYS A 24 39.23 7.85 -8.22
C LYS A 24 38.86 6.75 -7.21
N LYS A 25 39.01 7.08 -5.92
CA LYS A 25 38.10 6.72 -4.82
C LYS A 25 37.80 5.21 -4.65
N LYS A 26 38.70 4.47 -4.00
CA LYS A 26 38.33 3.22 -3.31
C LYS A 26 37.57 3.56 -2.02
N MET A 27 36.25 3.70 -2.10
CA MET A 27 35.40 3.56 -0.92
C MET A 27 35.34 2.07 -0.58
N SER A 28 36.13 1.69 0.42
CA SER A 28 35.98 0.40 1.11
C SER A 28 34.54 0.26 1.59
N CYS A 29 33.84 -0.71 1.03
CA CYS A 29 32.53 -1.17 1.47
C CYS A 29 32.64 -1.73 2.89
N ARG A 30 32.38 -0.87 3.88
CA ARG A 30 32.22 -1.30 5.27
C ARG A 30 30.92 -2.07 5.36
N ALA A 31 31.03 -3.36 5.70
CA ALA A 31 29.94 -4.30 5.86
C ALA A 31 28.74 -3.68 6.60
N VAL A 32 27.57 -3.73 5.94
CA VAL A 32 26.28 -3.38 6.52
C VAL A 32 26.05 -4.31 7.71
N LYS A 33 26.22 -3.80 8.93
CA LYS A 33 25.77 -4.50 10.14
C LYS A 33 24.26 -4.71 10.00
N LYS A 34 23.85 -5.98 10.05
CA LYS A 34 22.45 -6.42 10.09
C LYS A 34 21.66 -5.52 11.04
N ILE A 35 20.62 -4.88 10.50
CA ILE A 35 19.67 -4.05 11.25
C ILE A 35 18.99 -4.99 12.26
N GLY A 36 19.43 -4.92 13.50
CA GLY A 36 18.78 -5.60 14.61
C GLY A 36 17.37 -5.06 14.81
N LYS A 37 16.45 -5.99 15.09
CA LYS A 37 15.12 -5.83 15.70
C LYS A 37 14.71 -4.38 15.99
N THR A 38 13.70 -3.90 15.27
CA THR A 38 13.07 -2.58 15.39
C THR A 38 12.41 -2.39 16.76
N THR A 39 13.19 -1.97 17.76
CA THR A 39 12.64 -1.38 18.99
C THR A 39 11.96 -0.07 18.59
N ARG A 40 10.63 -0.02 18.66
CA ARG A 40 9.86 1.21 18.40
C ARG A 40 10.44 2.36 19.24
N PRO A 41 10.82 3.50 18.64
CA PRO A 41 11.43 4.60 19.37
C PRO A 41 10.49 5.12 20.46
N LYS A 42 11.05 5.54 21.60
CA LYS A 42 10.36 6.17 22.73
C LYS A 42 9.86 7.57 22.40
N VAL A 43 9.05 7.72 21.34
CA VAL A 43 8.50 9.02 20.90
C VAL A 43 7.74 9.70 22.04
N THR A 44 6.99 8.92 22.82
CA THR A 44 6.24 9.42 23.99
C THR A 44 7.19 10.04 25.03
N THR A 45 8.24 9.31 25.43
CA THR A 45 9.23 9.81 26.40
C THR A 45 9.98 11.02 25.87
N ASP A 46 10.37 11.02 24.60
CA ASP A 46 11.08 12.15 23.99
C ASP A 46 10.18 13.41 23.95
N CYS A 47 8.88 13.25 23.71
CA CYS A 47 7.91 14.35 23.72
C CYS A 47 7.62 14.92 25.12
N GLU A 48 7.99 14.21 26.19
CA GLU A 48 7.85 14.64 27.58
C GLU A 48 9.15 15.22 28.14
N THR A 49 10.31 14.70 27.70
CA THR A 49 11.62 15.00 28.29
C THR A 49 12.45 16.01 27.51
N LEU A 50 12.27 16.12 26.19
CA LEU A 50 13.08 17.00 25.35
C LEU A 50 12.44 18.38 25.17
N SER A 51 13.28 19.42 25.14
CA SER A 51 12.84 20.75 24.72
C SER A 51 12.39 20.75 23.26
N LYS A 52 11.55 21.73 22.87
CA LYS A 52 11.06 21.88 21.48
C LYS A 52 12.20 21.89 20.45
N MET A 53 13.32 22.55 20.77
CA MET A 53 14.47 22.63 19.86
C MET A 53 15.16 21.27 19.72
N GLN A 54 15.41 20.56 20.82
CA GLN A 54 16.02 19.24 20.82
C GLN A 54 15.13 18.22 20.09
N LEU A 55 13.82 18.28 20.30
CA LEU A 55 12.86 17.41 19.61
C LEU A 55 12.90 17.63 18.09
N ARG A 56 12.94 18.88 17.62
CA ARG A 56 13.04 19.20 16.19
C ARG A 56 14.40 18.82 15.59
N GLN A 57 15.48 18.87 16.36
CA GLN A 57 16.80 18.42 15.92
C GLN A 57 16.90 16.89 15.83
N ARG A 58 16.19 16.16 16.71
CA ARG A 58 16.13 14.70 16.72
C ARG A 58 15.25 14.15 15.59
N TYR A 59 14.07 14.74 15.39
CA TYR A 59 13.07 14.34 14.40
C TYR A 59 13.02 15.33 13.22
N LYS A 60 14.15 15.48 12.50
CA LYS A 60 14.32 16.53 11.47
C LYS A 60 13.32 16.42 10.33
N HIS A 61 13.04 15.19 9.86
CA HIS A 61 12.14 14.96 8.73
C HIS A 61 10.68 15.25 9.09
N GLU A 62 10.26 14.81 10.28
CA GLU A 62 8.96 15.07 10.84
C GLU A 62 8.78 16.56 11.11
N ALA A 63 9.81 17.23 11.65
CA ALA A 63 9.79 18.67 11.89
C ALA A 63 9.67 19.47 10.59
N ASN A 64 10.31 19.03 9.50
CA ASN A 64 10.15 19.64 8.18
C ASN A 64 8.73 19.43 7.63
N THR A 65 8.20 18.22 7.78
CA THR A 65 6.85 17.87 7.35
C THR A 65 5.78 18.68 8.09
N HIS A 66 5.94 18.83 9.41
CA HIS A 66 5.10 19.69 10.26
C HIS A 66 5.09 21.14 9.78
N ARG A 67 6.26 21.71 9.44
CA ARG A 67 6.32 23.07 8.86
C ARG A 67 5.60 23.15 7.52
N ASN A 68 5.83 22.19 6.63
CA ASN A 68 5.19 22.17 5.31
C ASN A 68 3.66 22.08 5.42
N MET A 69 3.15 21.29 6.37
CA MET A 69 1.73 21.22 6.69
C MET A 69 1.19 22.59 7.12
N LEU A 70 1.85 23.26 8.08
CA LEU A 70 1.46 24.61 8.52
C LEU A 70 1.50 25.64 7.38
N THR A 71 2.44 25.52 6.44
CA THR A 71 2.49 26.40 5.26
C THR A 71 1.29 26.19 4.32
N ARG A 72 0.76 24.96 4.22
CA ARG A 72 -0.41 24.66 3.35
C ARG A 72 -1.70 25.32 3.83
N GLU A 73 -1.84 25.61 5.12
CA GLU A 73 -2.93 26.43 5.67
C GLU A 73 -2.92 27.82 5.00
N LYS A 74 -1.74 28.42 4.87
CA LYS A 74 -1.57 29.76 4.30
C LYS A 74 -1.67 29.79 2.78
N SER A 75 -1.17 28.77 2.08
CA SER A 75 -1.09 28.79 0.61
C SER A 75 -2.28 28.14 -0.10
N HIS A 76 -2.90 27.13 0.50
CA HIS A 76 -3.95 26.31 -0.13
C HIS A 76 -5.23 26.20 0.72
N GLY A 77 -5.34 26.96 1.81
CA GLY A 77 -6.53 26.96 2.66
C GLY A 77 -6.78 25.64 3.40
N ALA A 78 -5.74 24.84 3.63
CA ALA A 78 -5.89 23.60 4.40
C ALA A 78 -6.27 23.90 5.85
N VAL A 79 -7.24 23.16 6.40
CA VAL A 79 -7.63 23.33 7.81
C VAL A 79 -6.66 22.52 8.68
N ILE A 80 -6.18 23.08 9.79
CA ILE A 80 -5.25 22.38 10.69
C ILE A 80 -5.85 22.33 12.09
N HIS A 81 -6.01 21.11 12.61
CA HIS A 81 -6.49 20.88 13.96
C HIS A 81 -5.55 21.51 15.00
N ARG A 82 -6.11 22.00 16.10
CA ARG A 82 -5.36 22.69 17.17
C ARG A 82 -4.18 21.86 17.69
N ASP A 83 -4.39 20.57 17.89
CA ASP A 83 -3.37 19.65 18.42
C ASP A 83 -2.17 19.46 17.47
N PHE A 84 -2.32 19.81 16.20
CA PHE A 84 -1.25 19.73 15.21
C PHE A 84 -0.47 21.04 15.09
N ARG A 85 -0.82 22.10 15.83
CA ARG A 85 -0.04 23.34 15.86
C ARG A 85 1.26 23.19 16.66
N ASP A 86 1.24 22.40 17.72
CA ASP A 86 2.46 22.05 18.47
C ASP A 86 3.13 20.79 17.89
N PHE A 87 4.46 20.84 17.76
CA PHE A 87 5.22 19.74 17.15
C PHE A 87 5.26 18.48 18.01
N ALA A 88 5.29 18.60 19.34
CA ALA A 88 5.28 17.43 20.21
C ALA A 88 3.92 16.72 20.15
N SER A 89 2.83 17.49 20.17
CA SER A 89 1.47 16.95 19.99
C SER A 89 1.29 16.28 18.63
N PHE A 90 1.75 16.90 17.54
CA PHE A 90 1.79 16.27 16.21
C PHE A 90 2.53 14.92 16.25
N LEU A 91 3.72 14.88 16.86
CA LEU A 91 4.54 13.67 16.91
C LEU A 91 3.92 12.56 17.77
N ARG A 92 3.19 12.89 18.85
CA ARG A 92 2.44 11.91 19.65
C ARG A 92 1.31 11.25 18.85
N HIS A 93 0.61 12.02 18.03
CA HIS A 93 -0.52 11.50 17.25
C HIS A 93 -0.09 10.75 15.98
N VAL A 94 0.93 11.26 15.28
CA VAL A 94 1.33 10.73 13.96
C VAL A 94 2.49 9.73 14.07
N GLY A 95 3.32 9.86 15.10
CA GLY A 95 4.51 9.04 15.30
C GLY A 95 5.68 9.42 14.40
N SER A 96 6.82 8.75 14.62
CA SER A 96 8.01 8.89 13.77
C SER A 96 7.78 8.31 12.39
N ILE A 97 8.50 8.82 11.40
CA ILE A 97 8.44 8.29 10.04
C ILE A 97 8.83 6.81 10.00
N PRO A 98 8.02 5.91 9.42
CA PRO A 98 8.28 4.47 9.43
C PRO A 98 9.36 4.05 8.42
N ALA A 99 9.54 4.80 7.33
CA ALA A 99 10.52 4.51 6.28
C ALA A 99 11.01 5.80 5.60
N LEU A 100 12.27 5.81 5.16
CA LEU A 100 12.87 6.92 4.42
C LEU A 100 12.09 7.18 3.12
N GLY A 101 11.57 8.40 2.96
CA GLY A 101 10.82 8.80 1.78
C GLY A 101 9.29 8.71 1.91
N ALA A 102 8.76 8.27 3.05
CA ALA A 102 7.35 8.45 3.37
C ALA A 102 7.05 9.95 3.62
N THR A 103 5.88 10.39 3.16
CA THR A 103 5.39 11.77 3.32
C THR A 103 4.08 11.79 4.09
N LEU A 104 3.73 12.94 4.65
CA LEU A 104 2.44 13.10 5.32
C LEU A 104 1.34 13.22 4.27
N ASP A 105 0.38 12.30 4.35
CA ASP A 105 -0.77 12.19 3.48
C ASP A 105 -2.06 12.26 4.30
N ARG A 106 -3.09 12.93 3.77
CA ARG A 106 -4.43 12.90 4.38
C ARG A 106 -5.06 11.57 4.02
N ILE A 107 -5.66 10.88 4.98
CA ILE A 107 -6.28 9.58 4.72
C ILE A 107 -7.48 9.73 3.78
N ASP A 108 -8.23 10.82 3.95
CA ASP A 108 -9.29 11.24 3.03
C ASP A 108 -8.90 12.59 2.44
N ASN A 109 -8.88 12.70 1.11
CA ASN A 109 -8.55 13.94 0.41
C ASN A 109 -9.77 14.86 0.20
N ALA A 110 -10.99 14.37 0.41
CA ALA A 110 -12.19 15.21 0.42
C ALA A 110 -12.27 16.08 1.69
N ASP A 111 -11.71 15.60 2.81
CA ASP A 111 -11.56 16.37 4.04
C ASP A 111 -10.32 17.29 3.95
N PRO A 112 -10.48 18.62 3.98
CA PRO A 112 -9.35 19.54 3.95
C PRO A 112 -8.52 19.55 5.25
N GLU A 113 -9.00 18.93 6.33
CA GLU A 113 -8.40 19.02 7.66
C GLU A 113 -7.22 18.06 7.91
N TYR A 114 -6.12 18.62 8.39
CA TYR A 114 -5.02 17.90 9.03
C TYR A 114 -5.26 17.80 10.54
N GLY A 115 -5.62 16.61 11.01
CA GLY A 115 -5.90 16.39 12.44
C GLY A 115 -5.56 14.97 12.93
N PRO A 116 -5.70 14.74 14.25
CA PRO A 116 -5.49 13.44 14.86
C PRO A 116 -6.31 12.35 14.17
N GLY A 117 -5.64 11.25 13.88
CA GLY A 117 -6.20 10.20 13.06
C GLY A 117 -6.22 10.57 11.57
N LYS A 118 -6.58 11.81 11.16
CA LYS A 118 -6.87 12.28 9.77
C LYS A 118 -5.74 12.13 8.76
N VAL A 119 -4.54 11.89 9.25
CA VAL A 119 -3.32 11.84 8.46
C VAL A 119 -2.55 10.56 8.72
N ARG A 120 -1.69 10.17 7.78
CA ARG A 120 -0.75 9.05 7.93
C ARG A 120 0.55 9.32 7.18
N TRP A 121 1.58 8.57 7.55
CA TRP A 121 2.76 8.41 6.70
C TRP A 121 2.40 7.50 5.52
N ALA A 122 2.70 7.94 4.30
CA ALA A 122 2.44 7.19 3.08
C ALA A 122 3.65 7.22 2.14
N ASP A 123 3.87 6.14 1.39
CA ASP A 123 4.83 6.13 0.29
C ASP A 123 4.28 6.93 -0.92
N LYS A 124 5.16 7.29 -1.87
CA LYS A 124 4.77 8.06 -3.06
C LYS A 124 3.66 7.37 -3.88
N ARG A 125 3.66 6.04 -3.93
CA ARG A 125 2.65 5.26 -4.67
C ARG A 125 1.28 5.39 -4.02
N THR A 126 1.23 5.28 -2.71
CA THR A 126 0.02 5.40 -1.88
C THR A 126 -0.56 6.80 -1.97
N GLN A 127 0.28 7.83 -1.83
CA GLN A 127 -0.14 9.22 -1.99
C GLN A 127 -0.67 9.50 -3.41
N ASN A 128 -0.05 8.95 -4.45
CA ASN A 128 -0.54 9.10 -5.82
C ASN A 128 -1.88 8.41 -6.07
N ASN A 129 -2.10 7.23 -5.49
CA ASN A 129 -3.39 6.54 -5.59
C ASN A 129 -4.51 7.25 -4.81
N ASN A 130 -4.15 8.06 -3.82
CA ASN A 130 -5.10 8.80 -3.00
C ASN A 130 -5.55 10.12 -3.65
N LYS A 131 -4.91 10.55 -4.75
CA LYS A 131 -5.29 11.80 -5.42
C LYS A 131 -6.72 11.67 -5.97
N SER A 132 -7.52 12.69 -5.69
CA SER A 132 -8.92 12.82 -6.12
C SER A 132 -9.13 12.85 -7.64
N ASP A 133 -8.05 12.85 -8.43
CA ASP A 133 -8.04 12.75 -9.90
C ASP A 133 -8.00 11.29 -10.42
N THR A 134 -8.07 10.29 -9.53
CA THR A 134 -8.02 8.88 -9.94
C THR A 134 -9.33 8.48 -10.62
N LEU A 135 -9.36 8.52 -11.96
CA LEU A 135 -10.49 8.02 -12.74
C LEU A 135 -10.72 6.52 -12.48
N ILE A 136 -11.95 6.17 -12.10
CA ILE A 136 -12.44 4.81 -11.90
C ILE A 136 -13.35 4.46 -13.08
N PHE A 137 -13.16 3.27 -13.65
CA PHE A 137 -13.97 2.73 -14.75
C PHE A 137 -14.71 1.49 -14.26
N TYR A 138 -16.01 1.44 -14.50
CA TYR A 138 -16.84 0.28 -14.15
C TYR A 138 -16.98 -0.66 -15.34
N TYR A 139 -16.78 -1.97 -15.14
CA TYR A 139 -16.96 -2.98 -16.18
C TYR A 139 -18.31 -3.68 -16.02
N SER A 140 -19.23 -3.44 -16.96
CA SER A 140 -20.60 -3.96 -16.88
C SER A 140 -20.67 -5.49 -16.90
N ARG A 141 -19.77 -6.15 -17.64
CA ARG A 141 -19.80 -7.61 -17.86
C ARG A 141 -19.35 -8.45 -16.66
N THR A 142 -18.60 -7.85 -15.74
CA THR A 142 -18.06 -8.57 -14.57
C THR A 142 -18.35 -7.88 -13.25
N GLY A 143 -18.88 -6.66 -13.27
CA GLY A 143 -19.16 -5.84 -12.09
C GLY A 143 -17.92 -5.29 -11.39
N PHE A 144 -16.71 -5.49 -11.94
CA PHE A 144 -15.48 -4.99 -11.35
C PHE A 144 -15.18 -3.54 -11.77
N THR A 145 -14.54 -2.80 -10.86
CA THR A 145 -14.01 -1.47 -11.13
C THR A 145 -12.50 -1.51 -11.35
N TYR A 146 -12.00 -0.67 -12.26
CA TYR A 146 -10.58 -0.53 -12.57
C TYR A 146 -10.13 0.92 -12.46
N THR A 147 -8.92 1.14 -11.94
CA THR A 147 -8.26 2.45 -12.01
C THR A 147 -7.48 2.62 -13.31
N VAL A 148 -7.18 3.87 -13.71
CA VAL A 148 -6.31 4.17 -14.87
C VAL A 148 -5.01 3.35 -14.83
N SER A 149 -4.36 3.29 -13.67
CA SER A 149 -3.09 2.57 -13.50
C SER A 149 -3.24 1.06 -13.69
N GLN A 150 -4.35 0.47 -13.24
CA GLN A 150 -4.64 -0.93 -13.47
C GLN A 150 -4.91 -1.22 -14.94
N LEU A 151 -5.69 -0.36 -15.62
CA LEU A 151 -5.96 -0.49 -17.05
C LEU A 151 -4.71 -0.31 -17.91
N ALA A 152 -3.83 0.63 -17.55
CA ALA A 152 -2.58 0.85 -18.26
C ALA A 152 -1.70 -0.41 -18.25
N LYS A 153 -1.55 -1.03 -17.07
CA LYS A 153 -0.81 -2.30 -16.91
C LYS A 153 -1.50 -3.45 -17.62
N LEU A 154 -2.82 -3.54 -17.53
CA LEU A 154 -3.60 -4.62 -18.14
C LEU A 154 -3.50 -4.60 -19.67
N ARG A 155 -3.42 -3.39 -20.26
CA ARG A 155 -3.45 -3.17 -21.70
C ARG A 155 -2.12 -2.88 -22.35
N GLY A 156 -1.07 -2.70 -21.56
CA GLY A 156 0.23 -2.24 -22.08
C GLY A 156 0.15 -0.86 -22.75
N VAL A 157 -0.82 -0.01 -22.37
CA VAL A 157 -0.97 1.35 -22.92
C VAL A 157 -0.62 2.39 -21.87
N ALA A 158 -0.13 3.55 -22.33
CA ALA A 158 0.15 4.66 -21.43
C ALA A 158 -1.15 5.13 -20.71
N PRO A 159 -1.07 5.51 -19.42
CA PRO A 159 -2.20 6.12 -18.69
C PRO A 159 -2.83 7.32 -19.40
N SER A 160 -2.01 8.09 -20.12
CA SER A 160 -2.46 9.23 -20.94
C SER A 160 -3.38 8.80 -22.09
N THR A 161 -3.17 7.61 -22.67
CA THR A 161 -4.05 7.05 -23.71
C THR A 161 -5.43 6.75 -23.17
N ILE A 162 -5.52 6.21 -21.95
CA ILE A 162 -6.79 5.92 -21.27
C ILE A 162 -7.55 7.22 -20.97
N ARG A 163 -6.86 8.24 -20.45
CA ARG A 163 -7.44 9.58 -20.21
C ARG A 163 -7.99 10.19 -21.51
N LYS A 164 -7.20 10.16 -22.59
CA LYS A 164 -7.63 10.64 -23.92
C LYS A 164 -8.85 9.88 -24.46
N ARG A 165 -8.99 8.58 -24.20
CA ARG A 165 -10.18 7.81 -24.62
C ARG A 165 -11.43 8.27 -23.88
N LYS A 166 -11.33 8.54 -22.57
CA LYS A 166 -12.43 9.11 -21.79
C LYS A 166 -12.82 10.51 -22.25
N GLU A 167 -11.83 11.37 -22.52
CA GLU A 167 -12.05 12.72 -23.07
C GLU A 167 -12.74 12.68 -24.45
N ARG A 168 -12.45 11.65 -25.25
CA ARG A 168 -13.10 11.39 -26.56
C ARG A 168 -14.48 10.73 -26.43
N GLY A 169 -15.02 10.61 -25.22
CA GLY A 169 -16.37 10.10 -24.97
C GLY A 169 -16.51 8.58 -25.09
N TRP A 170 -15.43 7.81 -24.99
CA TRP A 170 -15.55 6.35 -24.95
C TRP A 170 -16.26 5.91 -23.67
N SER A 171 -17.07 4.85 -23.77
CA SER A 171 -17.71 4.24 -22.61
C SER A 171 -16.67 3.53 -21.73
N ASP A 172 -16.99 3.29 -20.46
CA ASP A 172 -16.08 2.60 -19.55
C ASP A 172 -15.72 1.21 -20.07
N ASP A 173 -16.69 0.47 -20.61
CA ASP A 173 -16.48 -0.84 -21.25
C ASP A 173 -15.54 -0.74 -22.46
N GLU A 174 -15.71 0.25 -23.35
CA GLU A 174 -14.84 0.46 -24.51
C GLU A 174 -13.40 0.79 -24.10
N ILE A 175 -13.24 1.61 -23.04
CA ILE A 175 -11.93 1.99 -22.50
C ILE A 175 -11.25 0.76 -21.90
N ILE A 176 -12.00 -0.03 -21.13
CA ILE A 176 -11.53 -1.27 -20.53
C ILE A 176 -11.16 -2.26 -21.63
N GLU A 177 -11.95 -2.37 -22.69
CA GLU A 177 -11.78 -3.26 -23.84
C GLU A 177 -10.66 -2.83 -24.81
N GLY A 178 -10.30 -1.55 -24.78
CA GLY A 178 -9.27 -0.96 -25.63
C GLY A 178 -9.66 -0.82 -27.10
N ARG A 179 -10.94 -1.05 -27.42
CA ARG A 179 -11.51 -0.94 -28.77
C ARG A 179 -12.81 -0.16 -28.69
N ARG A 180 -13.00 0.75 -29.64
CA ARG A 180 -14.29 1.41 -29.84
C ARG A 180 -15.19 0.43 -30.56
N ALA A 181 -16.41 0.21 -30.07
CA ALA A 181 -17.38 -0.50 -30.87
C ALA A 181 -17.68 0.35 -32.12
N ALA A 182 -17.88 -0.29 -33.28
CA ALA A 182 -18.42 0.44 -34.42
C ALA A 182 -19.76 1.06 -34.01
N PRO A 183 -20.09 2.29 -34.45
CA PRO A 183 -21.37 2.88 -34.09
C PRO A 183 -22.48 1.98 -34.61
N THR A 184 -23.12 1.22 -33.73
CA THR A 184 -24.38 0.56 -34.05
C THR A 184 -25.38 1.69 -34.21
N SER A 185 -25.76 1.96 -35.45
CA SER A 185 -26.87 2.85 -35.81
C SER A 185 -28.17 2.23 -35.29
N GLN A 186 -28.41 2.33 -34.00
CA GLN A 186 -29.70 2.08 -33.39
C GLN A 186 -30.03 3.29 -32.53
N GLN A 187 -30.74 4.19 -33.21
CA GLN A 187 -31.83 5.00 -32.70
C GLN A 187 -31.59 5.69 -31.36
N SER A 188 -31.46 7.00 -31.48
CA SER A 188 -31.88 7.97 -30.48
C SER A 188 -33.37 7.79 -30.14
N GLU A 189 -33.73 6.73 -29.44
CA GLU A 189 -34.83 6.86 -28.52
C GLU A 189 -34.29 7.60 -27.32
N ARG A 190 -34.74 8.84 -27.17
CA ARG A 190 -34.76 9.58 -25.92
C ARG A 190 -35.54 8.72 -24.91
N ALA A 191 -34.92 7.68 -24.40
CA ALA A 191 -35.27 7.13 -23.11
C ALA A 191 -35.08 8.31 -22.17
N GLN A 192 -36.20 8.85 -21.69
CA GLN A 192 -36.22 9.71 -20.55
C GLN A 192 -35.45 8.94 -19.48
N PHE A 193 -34.19 9.31 -19.28
CA PHE A 193 -33.51 9.00 -18.05
C PHE A 193 -34.36 9.71 -17.01
N HIS A 194 -35.35 8.99 -16.47
CA HIS A 194 -35.61 9.09 -15.06
C HIS A 194 -34.23 8.94 -14.45
N VAL A 195 -33.67 10.08 -14.06
CA VAL A 195 -32.59 10.14 -13.10
C VAL A 195 -33.21 9.50 -11.86
N ALA A 196 -33.21 8.16 -11.82
CA ALA A 196 -33.06 7.46 -10.57
C ALA A 196 -31.91 8.22 -9.91
N PRO A 197 -32.13 8.84 -8.72
CA PRO A 197 -31.13 9.68 -8.11
C PRO A 197 -29.82 8.92 -8.22
N GLN A 198 -28.88 9.47 -8.98
CA GLN A 198 -27.49 9.03 -8.97
C GLN A 198 -27.23 8.77 -7.49
N PRO A 199 -26.84 7.56 -7.07
CA PRO A 199 -26.42 7.39 -5.69
C PRO A 199 -25.30 8.40 -5.55
N SER A 200 -25.62 9.52 -4.86
CA SER A 200 -24.76 10.67 -4.69
C SER A 200 -23.43 10.07 -4.31
N ALA A 201 -22.41 10.33 -5.15
CA ALA A 201 -21.06 9.77 -5.06
C ALA A 201 -20.86 9.24 -3.66
N ARG A 202 -21.01 7.91 -3.45
CA ARG A 202 -21.03 7.32 -2.09
C ARG A 202 -19.93 8.03 -1.36
N THR A 203 -20.31 8.90 -0.43
CA THR A 203 -19.37 9.66 0.37
C THR A 203 -18.42 8.59 0.86
N ALA A 204 -17.13 8.69 0.52
CA ALA A 204 -16.15 7.75 1.05
C ALA A 204 -16.45 7.69 2.55
N PRO A 205 -16.84 6.53 3.12
CA PRO A 205 -17.26 6.53 4.51
C PRO A 205 -16.07 7.04 5.32
N SER A 206 -16.24 8.22 5.90
CA SER A 206 -15.25 8.83 6.77
C SER A 206 -15.04 7.89 7.96
N ARG A 207 -13.87 7.25 8.06
CA ARG A 207 -13.19 6.84 9.30
C ARG A 207 -14.05 6.18 10.38
N TRP A 208 -14.26 4.87 10.25
CA TRP A 208 -14.69 4.04 11.38
C TRP A 208 -13.81 2.80 11.50
N ALA A 209 -13.86 2.11 12.65
CA ALA A 209 -13.10 0.89 12.93
C ALA A 209 -13.12 -0.15 11.79
N ARG A 210 -14.20 -0.16 11.00
CA ARG A 210 -14.36 -0.96 9.78
C ARG A 210 -13.31 -0.67 8.70
N ASP A 211 -12.96 0.59 8.46
CA ASP A 211 -11.96 0.96 7.45
C ASP A 211 -10.55 0.58 7.91
N ILE A 212 -10.27 0.76 9.20
CA ILE A 212 -9.00 0.33 9.81
C ILE A 212 -8.89 -1.20 9.73
N ALA A 213 -9.96 -1.94 10.02
CA ALA A 213 -10.00 -3.39 9.90
C ALA A 213 -9.78 -3.84 8.44
N PHE A 214 -10.44 -3.19 7.49
CA PHE A 214 -10.26 -3.45 6.05
C PHE A 214 -8.80 -3.19 5.61
N GLN A 215 -8.19 -2.08 6.04
CA GLN A 215 -6.79 -1.76 5.73
C GLN A 215 -5.82 -2.77 6.34
N ARG A 216 -6.00 -3.12 7.62
CA ARG A 216 -5.18 -4.14 8.30
C ARG A 216 -5.29 -5.50 7.62
N MET A 217 -6.49 -5.89 7.19
CA MET A 217 -6.70 -7.13 6.45
C MET A 217 -5.98 -7.08 5.09
N ALA A 218 -6.10 -5.97 4.37
CA ALA A 218 -5.39 -5.78 3.10
C ALA A 218 -3.86 -5.82 3.26
N GLU A 219 -3.33 -5.27 4.36
CA GLU A 219 -1.90 -5.34 4.73
C GLU A 219 -1.48 -6.77 5.04
N ARG A 220 -2.21 -7.50 5.90
CA ARG A 220 -1.94 -8.92 6.19
C ARG A 220 -1.81 -9.76 4.93
N TYR A 221 -2.74 -9.63 3.98
CA TYR A 221 -2.68 -10.37 2.72
C TYR A 221 -1.54 -9.92 1.81
N ARG A 222 -1.13 -8.65 1.89
CA ARG A 222 0.05 -8.16 1.17
C ARG A 222 1.31 -8.80 1.72
N ASP A 223 1.46 -8.83 3.05
CA ASP A 223 2.63 -9.40 3.71
C ASP A 223 2.76 -10.90 3.39
N MET A 224 1.65 -11.66 3.45
CA MET A 224 1.61 -13.08 3.03
C MET A 224 2.15 -13.29 1.60
N ARG A 225 1.77 -12.41 0.66
CA ARG A 225 2.26 -12.47 -0.73
C ARG A 225 3.74 -12.14 -0.85
N GLU A 226 4.24 -11.20 -0.06
CA GLU A 226 5.65 -10.80 -0.07
C GLU A 226 6.54 -11.89 0.52
N ASP A 227 6.06 -12.60 1.54
CA ASP A 227 6.76 -13.71 2.18
C ASP A 227 6.62 -15.05 1.41
N GLY A 228 5.80 -15.08 0.34
CA GLY A 228 5.55 -16.29 -0.46
C GLY A 228 4.68 -17.32 0.24
N HIS A 229 4.01 -16.95 1.33
CA HIS A 229 3.05 -17.81 2.01
C HIS A 229 1.74 -17.90 1.21
N PRO A 230 1.05 -19.06 1.24
CA PRO A 230 -0.29 -19.15 0.70
C PRO A 230 -1.20 -18.12 1.40
N GLU A 231 -2.16 -17.54 0.67
CA GLU A 231 -3.08 -16.51 1.20
C GLU A 231 -4.16 -17.09 2.13
N GLU A 232 -3.75 -17.96 3.06
CA GLU A 232 -4.64 -18.72 3.89
C GLU A 232 -5.52 -17.82 4.77
N VAL A 233 -6.84 -18.01 4.65
CA VAL A 233 -7.85 -17.23 5.39
C VAL A 233 -7.82 -17.59 6.88
N MET A 234 -7.85 -18.89 7.16
CA MET A 234 -7.78 -19.51 8.49
C MET A 234 -6.98 -20.82 8.37
N PRO A 235 -6.18 -21.23 9.37
CA PRO A 235 -5.52 -22.53 9.31
C PRO A 235 -6.48 -23.67 8.94
N SER A 236 -6.00 -24.68 8.22
CA SER A 236 -6.84 -25.83 7.83
C SER A 236 -7.43 -26.56 9.05
N TYR A 237 -8.56 -27.22 8.84
CA TYR A 237 -9.23 -27.98 9.91
C TYR A 237 -8.30 -29.07 10.47
N GLU A 238 -7.61 -29.77 9.57
CA GLU A 238 -6.64 -30.82 9.89
C GLU A 238 -5.48 -30.25 10.73
N PHE A 239 -4.91 -29.13 10.32
CA PHE A 239 -3.82 -28.47 11.05
C PHE A 239 -4.24 -28.02 12.45
N LEU A 240 -5.46 -27.48 12.62
CA LEU A 240 -5.95 -27.04 13.93
C LEU A 240 -6.08 -28.21 14.92
N ILE A 241 -6.54 -29.36 14.46
CA ILE A 241 -6.70 -30.55 15.30
C ILE A 241 -5.35 -31.19 15.62
N GLU A 242 -4.45 -31.25 14.64
CA GLU A 242 -3.13 -31.87 14.80
C GLU A 242 -2.20 -31.05 15.70
N GLU A 243 -2.10 -29.74 15.47
CA GLU A 243 -1.15 -28.86 16.18
C GLU A 243 -1.70 -28.33 17.51
N PHE A 244 -3.02 -28.22 17.64
CA PHE A 244 -3.67 -27.66 18.82
C PHE A 244 -4.81 -28.56 19.35
N PRO A 245 -4.57 -29.86 19.59
CA PRO A 245 -5.61 -30.82 19.94
C PRO A 245 -6.36 -30.43 21.22
N GLU A 246 -5.68 -29.81 22.19
CA GLU A 246 -6.30 -29.36 23.45
C GLU A 246 -7.39 -28.29 23.24
N HIS A 247 -7.29 -27.51 22.16
CA HIS A 247 -8.20 -26.40 21.87
C HIS A 247 -9.23 -26.74 20.79
N PHE A 248 -8.94 -27.71 19.92
CA PHE A 248 -9.73 -27.99 18.72
C PHE A 248 -10.22 -29.43 18.59
N SER A 249 -9.86 -30.36 19.47
CA SER A 249 -10.36 -31.75 19.44
C SER A 249 -11.87 -31.88 19.55
N SER A 250 -12.55 -30.91 20.17
CA SER A 250 -14.01 -30.85 20.28
C SER A 250 -14.69 -30.10 19.13
N VAL A 251 -13.92 -29.47 18.24
CA VAL A 251 -14.44 -28.70 17.12
C VAL A 251 -14.71 -29.64 15.95
N THR A 252 -15.97 -29.71 15.54
CA THR A 252 -16.40 -30.48 14.36
C THR A 252 -16.06 -29.76 13.05
N ARG A 253 -15.93 -30.52 11.96
CA ARG A 253 -15.70 -29.96 10.62
C ARG A 253 -16.81 -28.99 10.21
N GLU A 254 -18.06 -29.28 10.57
CA GLU A 254 -19.21 -28.41 10.28
C GLU A 254 -19.15 -27.09 11.06
N GLN A 255 -18.60 -27.09 12.27
CA GLN A 255 -18.38 -25.86 13.05
C GLN A 255 -17.25 -25.02 12.45
N TYR A 256 -16.18 -25.67 11.96
CA TYR A 256 -15.11 -25.00 11.22
C TYR A 256 -15.65 -24.34 9.95
N GLU A 257 -16.39 -25.08 9.11
CA GLU A 257 -16.96 -24.55 7.86
C GLU A 257 -17.93 -23.38 8.13
N ARG A 258 -18.78 -23.49 9.17
CA ARG A 258 -19.66 -22.38 9.58
C ARG A 258 -18.88 -21.15 10.01
N ARG A 259 -17.78 -21.32 10.76
CA ARG A 259 -16.91 -20.21 11.16
C ARG A 259 -16.24 -19.58 9.96
N PHE A 260 -15.74 -20.40 9.01
CA PHE A 260 -15.14 -19.93 7.77
C PHE A 260 -16.13 -19.10 6.95
N ALA A 261 -17.35 -19.61 6.74
CA ALA A 261 -18.40 -18.90 6.01
C ALA A 261 -18.77 -17.56 6.65
N LYS A 262 -18.76 -17.48 7.99
CA LYS A 262 -19.05 -16.25 8.73
C LYS A 262 -17.99 -15.15 8.50
N ILE A 263 -16.70 -15.51 8.47
CA ILE A 263 -15.62 -14.53 8.27
C ILE A 263 -15.36 -14.24 6.79
N TRP A 264 -15.73 -15.15 5.89
CA TRP A 264 -15.45 -15.06 4.45
C TRP A 264 -15.78 -13.69 3.82
N PRO A 265 -16.93 -13.03 4.09
CA PRO A 265 -17.24 -11.72 3.51
C PRO A 265 -16.21 -10.62 3.83
N GLU A 266 -15.55 -10.68 4.98
CA GLU A 266 -14.51 -9.73 5.38
C GLU A 266 -13.19 -10.00 4.66
N HIS A 267 -12.90 -11.26 4.33
CA HIS A 267 -11.67 -11.68 3.68
C HIS A 267 -11.75 -11.64 2.15
N ARG A 268 -12.93 -11.92 1.59
CA ARG A 268 -13.24 -11.97 0.15
C ARG A 268 -12.65 -10.81 -0.67
N PRO A 269 -12.65 -9.54 -0.22
CA PRO A 269 -12.11 -8.42 -1.00
C PRO A 269 -10.57 -8.38 -1.10
N HIS A 270 -9.87 -9.12 -0.25
CA HIS A 270 -8.41 -8.99 -0.06
C HIS A 270 -7.61 -10.18 -0.61
N VAL A 271 -8.29 -11.31 -0.81
CA VAL A 271 -7.69 -12.56 -1.28
C VAL A 271 -7.54 -12.58 -2.80
N ILE A 272 -6.46 -13.21 -3.26
CA ILE A 272 -6.34 -13.70 -4.63
C ILE A 272 -6.71 -15.18 -4.62
N PHE A 273 -7.86 -15.52 -5.21
CA PHE A 273 -8.41 -16.89 -5.16
C PHE A 273 -7.41 -17.97 -5.59
N ALA A 274 -6.60 -17.70 -6.61
CA ALA A 274 -5.59 -18.63 -7.12
C ALA A 274 -4.42 -18.90 -6.13
N ASN A 275 -4.19 -17.99 -5.17
CA ASN A 275 -3.14 -18.12 -4.17
C ASN A 275 -3.61 -18.84 -2.89
N LEU A 276 -4.89 -19.23 -2.84
CA LEU A 276 -5.46 -19.94 -1.70
C LEU A 276 -5.06 -21.42 -1.71
N PRO A 277 -4.90 -22.05 -0.53
CA PRO A 277 -4.75 -23.50 -0.43
C PRO A 277 -5.89 -24.25 -1.14
N PRO A 278 -5.63 -25.40 -1.79
CA PRO A 278 -6.67 -26.16 -2.51
C PRO A 278 -7.92 -26.48 -1.68
N ALA A 279 -7.74 -26.83 -0.41
CA ALA A 279 -8.83 -27.10 0.52
C ALA A 279 -9.76 -25.89 0.71
N GLN A 280 -9.19 -24.68 0.79
CA GLN A 280 -9.99 -23.45 0.92
C GLN A 280 -10.64 -23.04 -0.40
N GLN A 281 -9.99 -23.28 -1.54
CA GLN A 281 -10.63 -23.07 -2.83
C GLN A 281 -11.91 -23.91 -2.96
N GLU A 282 -11.85 -25.18 -2.53
CA GLU A 282 -13.01 -26.08 -2.57
C GLU A 282 -14.10 -25.64 -1.60
N LEU A 283 -13.72 -25.25 -0.39
CA LEU A 283 -14.67 -24.71 0.57
C LEU A 283 -15.37 -23.45 0.04
N ILE A 284 -14.63 -22.54 -0.61
CA ILE A 284 -15.20 -21.32 -1.21
C ILE A 284 -16.13 -21.64 -2.38
N ARG A 285 -15.85 -22.68 -3.20
CA ARG A 285 -16.78 -23.15 -4.24
C ARG A 285 -18.13 -23.57 -3.65
N LYS A 286 -18.11 -24.22 -2.47
CA LYS A 286 -19.31 -24.63 -1.74
C LYS A 286 -20.06 -23.43 -1.13
N ILE A 287 -19.36 -22.47 -0.52
CA ILE A 287 -20.00 -21.37 0.24
C ILE A 287 -20.36 -20.12 -0.59
N ASP A 288 -19.64 -19.85 -1.68
CA ASP A 288 -19.81 -18.64 -2.51
C ASP A 288 -19.51 -18.94 -3.99
N PRO A 289 -20.33 -19.79 -4.65
CA PRO A 289 -20.13 -20.17 -6.04
C PRO A 289 -20.21 -18.97 -7.00
N ALA A 290 -21.02 -17.95 -6.67
CA ALA A 290 -21.14 -16.73 -7.46
C ALA A 290 -19.83 -15.92 -7.48
N TYR A 291 -19.12 -15.82 -6.36
CA TYR A 291 -17.79 -15.24 -6.33
C TYR A 291 -16.80 -15.99 -7.22
N VAL A 292 -16.77 -17.33 -7.13
CA VAL A 292 -15.86 -18.15 -7.93
C VAL A 292 -16.13 -17.97 -9.42
N ALA A 293 -17.40 -17.98 -9.83
CA ALA A 293 -17.80 -17.71 -11.20
C ALA A 293 -17.32 -16.33 -11.68
N ALA A 294 -17.49 -15.28 -10.87
CA ALA A 294 -17.04 -13.93 -11.19
C ALA A 294 -15.51 -13.82 -11.30
N VAL A 295 -14.76 -14.52 -10.44
CA VAL A 295 -13.29 -14.58 -10.49
C VAL A 295 -12.82 -15.28 -11.75
N ASN A 296 -13.40 -16.43 -12.09
CA ASN A 296 -13.07 -17.18 -13.30
C ASN A 296 -13.36 -16.35 -14.55
N ALA A 297 -14.55 -15.75 -14.64
CA ALA A 297 -14.92 -14.86 -15.74
C ALA A 297 -13.95 -13.67 -15.88
N LYS A 298 -13.46 -13.11 -14.77
CA LYS A 298 -12.46 -12.03 -14.78
C LYS A 298 -11.12 -12.48 -15.34
N GLU A 299 -10.63 -13.66 -14.95
CA GLU A 299 -9.37 -14.20 -15.48
C GLU A 299 -9.50 -14.63 -16.94
N ASP A 300 -10.65 -15.14 -17.36
CA ASP A 300 -10.95 -15.46 -18.76
C ASP A 300 -10.98 -14.19 -19.62
N VAL A 301 -11.70 -13.15 -19.16
CA VAL A 301 -11.66 -11.84 -19.82
C VAL A 301 -10.23 -11.34 -19.89
N LYS A 302 -9.49 -11.30 -18.78
CA LYS A 302 -8.09 -10.86 -18.76
C LYS A 302 -7.21 -11.64 -19.75
N ARG A 303 -7.44 -12.95 -19.92
CA ARG A 303 -6.76 -13.78 -20.92
C ARG A 303 -7.16 -13.39 -22.34
N MET A 304 -8.45 -13.25 -22.63
CA MET A 304 -8.98 -12.77 -23.92
C MET A 304 -8.50 -11.36 -24.27
N LEU A 305 -8.30 -10.53 -23.25
CA LEU A 305 -7.85 -9.15 -23.40
C LEU A 305 -6.35 -9.09 -23.67
N LYS A 306 -5.56 -9.99 -23.07
CA LYS A 306 -4.12 -10.16 -23.34
C LYS A 306 -3.83 -10.81 -24.69
N SER A 307 -4.65 -11.77 -25.14
CA SER A 307 -4.45 -12.44 -26.42
C SER A 307 -4.77 -11.58 -27.64
N LYS A 308 -5.34 -10.39 -27.43
CA LYS A 308 -5.73 -9.43 -28.48
C LYS A 308 -4.83 -8.19 -28.54
N VAL A 309 -3.71 -8.19 -27.81
CA VAL A 309 -2.62 -7.21 -27.87
C VAL A 309 -1.49 -7.85 -28.68
#